data_AF-A0A971H602-F1
#
_entry.id   AF-A0A971H602-F1
#
_cell.length_a   1.000
_cell.length_b   1.000
_cell.length_c   1.000
_cell.angle_alpha   90.00
_cell.angle_beta   90.00
_cell.angle_gamma   90.00
#
_symmetry.space_group_name_H-M   'P 1'
#
loop_
_entity.id
_entity.type
_entity.pdbx_description
1 polymer ?
#
loop_
_entity_poly.entity_id
_entity_poly.type
_entity_poly.pdbx_seq_one_letter_code
_entity_poly.pdbx_strand_id
1 'polypeptide(L)'
;DNEFHQLLFKAADLDTVYEVFSTYVPHFARERMLRLKMFDATELFHDHMTIINAIKEHDMRTAQLAMRRHIDRVVCDQKILKEAFPTYFA
;
A
#
# COMPACT_ATOMS: atom_id res chain seq x y z
N ASP A 1 6.19 -3.73 -2.76
CA ASP A 1 5.23 -2.72 -2.29
C ASP A 1 5.51 -1.34 -2.89
N ASN A 2 6.62 -0.67 -2.55
CA ASN A 2 6.96 0.66 -3.13
C ASN A 2 6.97 0.69 -4.66
N GLU A 3 7.64 -0.28 -5.29
CA GLU A 3 7.72 -0.39 -6.74
C GLU A 3 6.36 -0.68 -7.38
N PHE A 4 5.51 -1.50 -6.74
CA PHE A 4 4.15 -1.75 -7.20
C PHE A 4 3.36 -0.44 -7.30
N HIS A 5 3.42 0.40 -6.27
CA HIS A 5 2.77 1.72 -6.30
C HIS A 5 3.37 2.60 -7.40
N GLN A 6 4.70 2.68 -7.51
CA GLN A 6 5.37 3.48 -8.54
C GLN A 6 4.91 3.11 -9.96
N LEU A 7 4.81 1.80 -10.25
CA LEU A 7 4.35 1.31 -11.54
C LEU A 7 2.90 1.74 -11.84
N LEU A 8 2.01 1.76 -10.83
CA LEU A 8 0.64 2.24 -11.00
C LEU A 8 0.58 3.74 -11.30
N PHE A 9 1.37 4.56 -10.60
CA PHE A 9 1.44 6.00 -10.87
C PHE A 9 1.97 6.26 -12.29
N LYS A 10 3.05 5.59 -12.68
CA LYS A 10 3.64 5.69 -14.01
C LYS A 10 2.67 5.24 -15.10
N ALA A 11 1.93 4.15 -14.88
CA ALA A 11 0.93 3.68 -15.85
C ALA A 11 -0.25 4.65 -16.04
N ALA A 12 -0.44 5.59 -15.11
CA ALA A 12 -1.46 6.63 -15.17
C ALA A 12 -0.89 8.02 -15.61
N ASP A 13 0.37 8.08 -16.06
CA ASP A 13 1.08 9.32 -16.39
C ASP A 13 1.16 10.31 -15.21
N LEU A 14 1.28 9.78 -13.98
CA LEU A 14 1.32 10.54 -12.73
C LEU A 14 2.70 10.51 -12.07
N ASP A 15 3.79 10.42 -12.85
CA ASP A 15 5.17 10.35 -12.34
C ASP A 15 5.52 11.53 -11.42
N THR A 16 5.09 12.75 -11.78
CA THR A 16 5.31 13.96 -10.96
C THR A 16 4.59 13.89 -9.61
N VAL A 17 3.40 13.26 -9.57
CA VAL A 17 2.68 13.03 -8.31
C VAL A 17 3.43 12.01 -7.46
N TYR A 18 3.97 10.96 -8.07
CA TYR A 18 4.80 9.99 -7.36
C TYR A 18 6.07 10.63 -6.78
N GLU A 19 6.73 11.52 -7.52
CA GLU A 19 7.92 12.24 -7.03
C GLU A 19 7.60 13.07 -5.79
N VAL A 20 6.51 13.84 -5.81
CA VAL A 20 6.06 14.60 -4.63
C VAL A 20 5.75 13.66 -3.47
N PHE A 21 5.02 12.56 -3.74
CA PHE A 21 4.68 11.57 -2.73
C PHE A 21 5.90 10.79 -2.19
N SER A 22 6.95 10.63 -3.00
CA SER A 22 8.15 9.87 -2.65
C SER A 22 8.87 10.43 -1.43
N THR A 23 8.73 11.73 -1.16
CA THR A 23 9.23 12.38 0.06
C THR A 23 8.61 11.79 1.34
N TYR A 24 7.40 11.24 1.26
CA TYR A 24 6.70 10.60 2.39
C TYR A 24 6.94 9.09 2.46
N VAL A 25 7.48 8.47 1.40
CA VAL A 25 7.73 7.01 1.32
C VAL A 25 8.59 6.50 2.49
N PRO A 26 9.61 7.20 3.01
CA PRO A 26 10.36 6.73 4.18
C PRO A 26 9.48 6.52 5.43
N HIS A 27 8.48 7.37 5.67
CA HIS A 27 7.55 7.19 6.79
C HIS A 27 6.69 5.94 6.60
N PHE A 28 6.20 5.72 5.38
CA PHE A 28 5.47 4.49 5.04
C PHE A 28 6.36 3.24 5.07
N ALA A 29 7.64 3.35 4.71
CA ALA A 29 8.57 2.23 4.71
C ALA A 29 8.77 1.67 6.13
N ARG A 30 8.85 2.55 7.14
CA ARG A 30 8.93 2.17 8.55
C ARG A 30 7.70 1.36 8.99
N GLU A 31 6.51 1.83 8.63
CA GLU A 31 5.26 1.14 8.92
C GLU A 31 5.17 -0.21 8.19
N ARG A 32 5.46 -0.23 6.89
CA ARG A 32 5.45 -1.44 6.05
C ARG A 32 6.43 -2.50 6.56
N MET A 33 7.62 -2.10 7.01
CA MET A 33 8.59 -3.02 7.61
C MET A 33 8.06 -3.67 8.89
N LEU A 34 7.41 -2.91 9.78
CA LEU A 34 6.80 -3.48 10.99
C LEU A 34 5.60 -4.35 10.66
N ARG A 35 4.77 -3.94 9.68
CA ARG A 35 3.64 -4.74 9.19
C ARG A 35 4.11 -6.13 8.73
N LEU A 36 5.15 -6.19 7.89
CA LEU A 36 5.70 -7.45 7.37
C LEU A 36 6.28 -8.36 8.47
N LYS A 37 6.62 -7.80 9.63
CA LYS A 37 7.07 -8.58 10.80
C LYS A 37 5.90 -9.07 11.65
N MET A 38 4.83 -8.28 11.75
CA MET A 38 3.73 -8.53 12.69
C MET A 38 2.55 -9.28 12.06
N PHE A 39 2.34 -9.13 10.76
CA PHE A 39 1.23 -9.72 10.02
C PHE A 39 1.74 -10.60 8.88
N ASP A 40 0.88 -11.51 8.43
CA ASP A 40 1.15 -12.32 7.24
C ASP A 40 1.27 -11.43 5.99
N ALA A 41 2.36 -11.60 5.24
CA ALA A 41 2.60 -10.91 3.99
C ALA A 41 1.70 -11.41 2.86
N THR A 42 1.13 -12.60 2.99
CA THR A 42 0.25 -13.24 2.01
C THR A 42 -1.00 -12.39 1.73
N GLU A 43 -1.56 -11.74 2.76
CA GLU A 43 -2.71 -10.85 2.58
C GLU A 43 -2.37 -9.61 1.74
N LEU A 44 -1.21 -9.00 2.01
CA LEU A 44 -0.72 -7.85 1.24
C LEU A 44 -0.45 -8.24 -0.22
N PHE A 45 0.13 -9.42 -0.43
CA PHE A 45 0.35 -9.97 -1.75
C PHE A 45 -0.97 -10.19 -2.51
N HIS A 46 -1.97 -10.79 -1.84
CA HIS A 46 -3.30 -11.00 -2.44
C HIS A 46 -4.03 -9.70 -2.77
N ASP A 47 -3.88 -8.65 -1.95
CA ASP A 47 -4.43 -7.32 -2.27
C ASP A 47 -3.85 -6.80 -3.59
N HIS A 48 -2.51 -6.81 -3.73
CA HIS A 48 -1.86 -6.36 -4.95
C HIS A 48 -2.25 -7.19 -6.17
N MET A 49 -2.32 -8.52 -6.01
CA MET A 49 -2.75 -9.43 -7.09
C MET A 49 -4.19 -9.14 -7.53
N THR A 50 -5.09 -8.88 -6.58
CA THR A 50 -6.48 -8.54 -6.88
C THR A 50 -6.57 -7.22 -7.66
N ILE A 51 -5.81 -6.21 -7.23
CA ILE A 51 -5.75 -4.90 -7.91
C ILE A 51 -5.25 -5.08 -9.35
N ILE A 52 -4.10 -5.73 -9.55
CA ILE A 52 -3.51 -5.83 -10.88
C ILE A 52 -4.32 -6.72 -11.83
N ASN A 53 -4.94 -7.79 -11.32
CA ASN A 53 -5.78 -8.65 -12.13
C ASN A 53 -7.05 -7.90 -12.58
N ALA A 54 -7.70 -7.16 -11.69
CA ALA A 54 -8.85 -6.35 -12.05
C ALA A 54 -8.51 -5.26 -13.09
N ILE A 55 -7.33 -4.62 -12.96
CA ILE A 55 -6.84 -3.67 -13.96
C ILE A 55 -6.64 -4.36 -15.33
N LYS A 56 -5.98 -5.54 -15.35
CA LYS A 56 -5.73 -6.31 -16.58
C LYS A 56 -7.01 -6.76 -17.27
N GLU A 57 -8.04 -7.10 -16.49
CA GLU A 57 -9.36 -7.51 -16.98
C GLU A 57 -10.25 -6.33 -17.36
N HIS A 58 -9.76 -5.09 -17.20
CA HIS A 58 -10.54 -3.85 -17.37
C HIS A 58 -11.79 -3.77 -16.46
N ASP A 59 -11.80 -4.51 -15.35
CA ASP A 59 -12.84 -4.41 -14.32
C ASP A 59 -12.54 -3.25 -13.37
N MET A 60 -12.96 -2.05 -13.79
CA MET A 60 -12.78 -0.82 -13.01
C MET A 60 -13.44 -0.88 -11.63
N ARG A 61 -14.58 -1.57 -11.50
CA ARG A 61 -15.31 -1.65 -10.23
C ARG A 61 -14.51 -2.45 -9.22
N THR A 62 -14.01 -3.61 -9.63
CA THR A 62 -13.20 -4.46 -8.75
C THR A 62 -11.87 -3.80 -8.45
N ALA A 63 -11.22 -3.16 -9.42
CA ALA A 63 -9.97 -2.43 -9.20
C ALA A 63 -10.12 -1.32 -8.14
N GLN A 64 -11.17 -0.51 -8.24
CA GLN A 64 -11.45 0.55 -7.27
C GLN A 64 -11.77 0.00 -5.88
N LEU A 65 -12.61 -1.03 -5.79
CA LEU A 65 -12.97 -1.64 -4.51
C LEU A 65 -11.75 -2.30 -3.84
N ALA A 66 -10.94 -3.02 -4.60
CA ALA A 66 -9.74 -3.68 -4.12
C ALA A 66 -8.71 -2.66 -3.61
N MET A 67 -8.47 -1.59 -4.39
CA MET A 67 -7.57 -0.50 -3.97
C MET A 67 -8.07 0.18 -2.69
N ARG A 68 -9.38 0.46 -2.59
CA ARG A 68 -9.96 1.07 -1.39
C ARG A 68 -9.74 0.20 -0.16
N ARG A 69 -10.01 -1.11 -0.27
CA ARG A 69 -9.80 -2.07 0.82
C ARG A 69 -8.33 -2.18 1.23
N HIS A 70 -7.43 -2.21 0.25
CA HIS A 70 -5.99 -2.22 0.49
C HIS A 70 -5.54 -1.00 1.32
N ILE A 71 -5.99 0.21 0.94
CA ILE A 71 -5.68 1.45 1.67
C ILE A 71 -6.32 1.45 3.07
N ASP A 72 -7.60 1.07 3.17
CA ASP A 72 -8.32 1.03 4.45
C ASP A 72 -7.63 0.06 5.45
N ARG A 73 -7.11 -1.07 4.96
CA ARG A 73 -6.33 -2.00 5.77
C ARG A 73 -5.05 -1.36 6.31
N VAL A 74 -4.30 -0.64 5.47
CA VAL A 74 -3.09 0.08 5.91
C VAL A 74 -3.42 1.06 7.05
N VAL A 75 -4.53 1.79 6.94
CA VAL A 75 -4.98 2.71 8.01
C VAL A 75 -5.30 1.98 9.32
N CYS A 76 -5.91 0.79 9.25
CA CYS A 76 -6.17 -0.04 10.42
C CYS A 76 -4.86 -0.61 11.00
N ASP A 77 -3.99 -1.18 10.18
CA ASP A 77 -2.70 -1.73 10.57
C ASP A 77 -1.85 -0.66 11.27
N GLN A 78 -1.85 0.57 10.76
CA GLN A 78 -1.10 1.69 11.36
C GLN A 78 -1.47 1.92 12.83
N LYS A 79 -2.76 1.85 13.17
CA LYS A 79 -3.22 2.03 14.56
C LYS A 79 -2.65 0.94 15.46
N ILE A 80 -2.77 -0.31 15.02
CA ILE A 80 -2.26 -1.48 15.75
C ILE A 80 -0.74 -1.40 15.91
N LEU A 81 -0.01 -1.01 14.85
CA LEU A 81 1.44 -0.88 14.88
C LEU A 81 1.91 0.23 15.83
N LYS A 82 1.21 1.36 15.87
CA LYS A 82 1.52 2.46 16.81
C LYS A 82 1.31 2.04 18.26
N GLU A 83 0.27 1.25 18.54
CA GLU A 83 0.00 0.70 19.87
C GLU A 83 1.03 -0.37 20.28
N ALA A 84 1.43 -1.23 19.34
CA ALA A 84 2.40 -2.31 19.58
C ALA A 84 3.85 -1.82 19.67
N PHE A 85 4.20 -0.73 18.97
CA PHE A 85 5.57 -0.20 18.90
C PHE A 85 5.65 1.32 19.19
N PRO A 86 5.17 1.79 20.36
CA PRO A 86 5.03 3.22 20.65
C PRO A 86 6.37 3.98 20.61
N THR A 87 7.46 3.36 21.07
CA THR A 87 8.80 3.96 21.04
C THR A 87 9.42 4.01 19.64
N TYR A 88 8.96 3.17 18.71
CA TYR A 88 9.39 3.21 17.33
C TYR A 88 8.73 4.38 16.58
N PHE A 89 7.49 4.73 16.92
CA PHE A 89 6.76 5.83 16.28
C PHE A 89 6.85 7.18 17.03
N ALA A 90 7.60 7.23 18.13
CA ALA A 90 7.89 8.44 18.90
C ALA A 90 8.75 9.45 18.13
#